data_AF-K2Q338-F1
#
_entry.id   AF-K2Q338-F1
#
_cell.length_a   1.000
_cell.length_b   1.000
_cell.length_c   1.000
_cell.angle_alpha   90.00
_cell.angle_beta   90.00
_cell.angle_gamma   90.00
#
_symmetry.space_group_name_H-M   'P 1'
#
loop_
_entity.id
_entity.type
_entity.pdbx_description
1 polymer ?
#
loop_
_entity_poly.entity_id
_entity_poly.type
_entity_poly.pdbx_seq_one_letter_code
_entity_poly.pdbx_strand_id
1 'polypeptide(L)' 'MIKIMVLLHAAQGRDWQTPPKGTSLKTLAEAEEQGLIEVRGEFQKRQFRLTTRGFSTVEHDRKRLAARRS' A
#
# COMPACT_ATOMS: atom_id res chain seq x y z
N MET A 1 2.05 -11.61 0.59
CA MET A 1 3.05 -10.61 1.05
C MET A 1 3.63 -9.74 -0.07
N ILE A 2 4.29 -10.30 -1.11
CA ILE A 2 4.94 -9.48 -2.16
C ILE A 2 3.97 -8.48 -2.83
N LYS A 3 2.76 -8.91 -3.20
CA LYS A 3 1.76 -8.06 -3.85
C LYS A 3 1.28 -6.88 -2.98
N ILE A 4 1.17 -7.09 -1.67
CA ILE A 4 0.82 -6.01 -0.71
C ILE A 4 1.97 -5.02 -0.62
N MET A 5 3.23 -5.47 -0.56
CA MET A 5 4.36 -4.53 -0.55
C MET A 5 4.46 -3.72 -1.83
N VAL A 6 4.18 -4.31 -3.01
CA VAL A 6 4.11 -3.55 -4.27
C VAL A 6 3.03 -2.46 -4.19
N LEU A 7 1.85 -2.78 -3.65
CA LEU A 7 0.78 -1.80 -3.44
C LEU A 7 1.22 -0.68 -2.47
N LEU A 8 1.85 -1.02 -1.35
CA LEU A 8 2.31 -0.01 -0.39
C LEU A 8 3.41 0.88 -0.97
N HIS A 9 4.37 0.31 -1.71
CA HIS A 9 5.45 1.07 -2.34
C HIS A 9 4.95 1.97 -3.48
N ALA A 10 3.83 1.61 -4.11
CA ALA A 10 3.20 2.44 -5.13
C ALA A 10 2.46 3.65 -4.54
N ALA A 11 2.27 3.71 -3.23
CA ALA A 11 1.58 4.81 -2.59
C ALA A 11 2.44 6.08 -2.49
N GLN A 12 1.85 7.21 -2.81
CA GLN A 12 2.42 8.54 -2.64
C GLN A 12 2.01 9.10 -1.27
N GLY A 13 2.76 8.72 -0.24
CA GLY A 13 2.49 9.17 1.13
C GLY A 13 1.17 8.63 1.69
N ARG A 14 0.41 9.50 2.36
CA ARG A 14 -0.85 9.16 3.05
C ARG A 14 -2.07 9.82 2.42
N ASP A 15 -1.94 10.33 1.20
CA ASP A 15 -3.06 10.92 0.48
C ASP A 15 -3.88 9.86 -0.26
N TRP A 16 -5.13 10.19 -0.52
CA TRP A 16 -6.04 9.32 -1.27
C TRP A 16 -5.64 9.28 -2.74
N GLN A 17 -5.44 8.07 -3.24
CA GLN A 17 -4.99 7.87 -4.61
C GLN A 17 -5.59 6.63 -5.24
N THR A 18 -5.53 6.55 -6.56
CA THR A 18 -6.03 5.39 -7.31
C THR A 18 -5.06 4.21 -7.17
N PRO A 19 -5.55 2.99 -6.86
CA PRO A 19 -4.74 1.79 -6.88
C PRO A 19 -4.05 1.60 -8.25
N PRO A 20 -2.79 1.13 -8.28
CA PRO A 20 -2.11 0.80 -9.53
C PRO A 20 -2.92 -0.18 -10.38
N LYS A 21 -2.84 -0.07 -11.70
CA LYS A 21 -3.48 -1.01 -12.63
C LYS A 21 -3.05 -2.45 -12.29
N GLY A 22 -4.02 -3.36 -12.25
CA GLY A 22 -3.78 -4.77 -11.90
C GLY A 22 -3.79 -5.08 -10.40
N THR A 23 -3.98 -4.08 -9.53
CA THR A 23 -4.25 -4.33 -8.11
C THR A 23 -5.61 -5.01 -7.96
N SER A 24 -5.62 -6.25 -7.46
CA SER A 24 -6.86 -6.98 -7.25
C SER A 24 -7.63 -6.46 -6.04
N LEU A 25 -8.96 -6.60 -6.05
CA LEU A 25 -9.79 -6.30 -4.89
C LEU A 25 -9.34 -7.04 -3.63
N LYS A 26 -8.97 -8.31 -3.80
CA LYS A 26 -8.46 -9.14 -2.71
C LYS A 26 -7.20 -8.53 -2.08
N THR A 27 -6.29 -7.98 -2.88
CA THR A 27 -5.07 -7.35 -2.37
C THR A 27 -5.39 -6.09 -1.55
N LEU A 28 -6.36 -5.28 -2.01
CA LEU A 28 -6.83 -4.10 -1.27
C LEU A 28 -7.49 -4.50 0.05
N ALA A 29 -8.39 -5.49 0.02
CA ALA A 29 -9.08 -5.98 1.21
C ALA A 29 -8.10 -6.57 2.24
N GLU A 30 -7.14 -7.40 1.81
CA GLU A 30 -6.13 -7.97 2.70
C GLU A 30 -5.24 -6.88 3.33
N ALA A 31 -4.87 -5.85 2.57
CA ALA A 31 -4.06 -4.75 3.08
C ALA A 31 -4.84 -3.85 4.07
N GLU A 32 -6.14 -3.66 3.82
CA GLU A 32 -7.05 -2.93 4.71
C GLU A 32 -7.30 -3.70 6.01
N GLU A 33 -7.55 -5.01 5.93
CA GLU A 33 -7.71 -5.91 7.08
C GLU A 33 -6.46 -5.94 7.96
N GLN A 34 -5.27 -5.86 7.35
CA GLN A 34 -4.00 -5.74 8.08
C GLN A 34 -3.76 -4.34 8.67
N GLY A 35 -4.65 -3.37 8.45
CA GLY A 35 -4.53 -2.00 8.92
C GLY A 35 -3.39 -1.21 8.26
N LEU A 36 -2.96 -1.61 7.06
CA LEU A 36 -1.88 -0.96 6.31
C LEU A 36 -2.40 0.17 5.43
N ILE A 37 -3.64 0.04 4.94
CA ILE A 37 -4.30 1.04 4.11
C ILE A 37 -5.72 1.29 4.60
N GLU A 38 -6.30 2.40 4.14
CA GLU A 38 -7.75 2.60 4.14
C GLU A 38 -8.22 2.64 2.68
N VAL A 39 -9.41 2.12 2.41
CA VAL A 39 -10.03 2.13 1.09
C VAL A 39 -11.33 2.92 1.13
N ARG A 40 -11.61 3.70 0.08
CA ARG A 40 -12.88 4.41 -0.10
C ARG A 40 -13.36 4.35 -1.53
N GLY A 41 -14.66 4.61 -1.72
CA GLY A 41 -15.29 4.75 -3.03
C GLY A 41 -15.77 3.43 -3.64
N GLU A 42 -16.51 3.57 -4.74
CA GLU A 42 -17.10 2.45 -5.46
C GLU A 42 -16.11 1.76 -6.39
N PHE A 43 -16.38 0.51 -6.75
CA PHE A 43 -15.48 -0.42 -7.46
C PHE A 43 -14.54 0.23 -8.50
N GLN A 44 -15.07 1.01 -9.45
CA GLN A 44 -14.25 1.64 -10.51
C GLN A 44 -13.53 2.93 -10.08
N LYS A 45 -13.98 3.59 -9.02
CA LYS A 45 -13.44 4.85 -8.49
C LYS A 45 -12.78 4.68 -7.13
N ARG A 46 -12.40 3.44 -6.77
CA ARG A 46 -11.79 3.16 -5.48
C ARG A 46 -10.48 3.93 -5.36
N GLN A 47 -10.33 4.52 -4.19
CA GLN A 47 -9.10 5.15 -3.76
C GLN A 47 -8.60 4.43 -2.52
N PHE A 48 -7.30 4.45 -2.34
CA PHE A 48 -6.65 3.98 -1.13
C PHE A 48 -5.67 5.02 -0.62
N ARG A 49 -5.33 4.94 0.67
CA ARG A 49 -4.21 5.69 1.25
C ARG A 49 -3.49 4.84 2.29
N LEU A 50 -2.23 5.16 2.57
CA LEU A 50 -1.51 4.50 3.65
C LEU A 50 -2.02 4.99 5.01
N THR A 51 -2.18 4.05 5.94
CA THR A 51 -2.26 4.38 7.37
C THR A 51 -0.89 4.79 7.89
N THR A 52 -0.82 5.31 9.11
CA THR A 52 0.46 5.53 9.81
C THR A 52 1.30 4.25 9.89
N ARG A 53 0.64 3.10 10.10
CA ARG A 53 1.29 1.78 10.14
C ARG A 53 1.80 1.35 8.76
N GLY A 54 0.98 1.49 7.71
CA GLY A 54 1.38 1.18 6.35
C GLY A 54 2.57 2.02 5.87
N PHE A 55 2.55 3.32 6.16
CA PHE A 55 3.67 4.21 5.86
C PHE A 55 4.96 3.77 6.56
N SER A 56 4.89 3.52 7.87
CA SER A 56 6.06 3.05 8.65
C SER A 56 6.59 1.70 8.14
N THR A 57 5.69 0.82 7.69
CA THR A 57 6.05 -0.49 7.11
C THR A 57 6.87 -0.33 5.83
N VAL A 58 6.43 0.55 4.92
CA VAL A 58 7.14 0.80 3.66
C VAL A 58 8.49 1.47 3.89
N GLU A 59 8.57 2.39 4.85
CA GLU A 59 9.82 3.09 5.17
C GLU A 59 10.85 2.14 5.79
N HIS A 60 10.43 1.25 6.70
CA HIS A 60 11.30 0.19 7.22
C HIS A 60 11.78 -0.74 6.12
N ASP A 61 10.90 -1.16 5.23
CA ASP A 61 11.24 -2.03 4.10
C ASP A 61 12.26 -1.37 3.16
N ARG A 62 12.04 -0.09 2.82
CA ARG A 62 12.94 0.74 2.01
C ARG A 62 14.33 0.83 2.62
N LYS A 63 14.43 1.08 3.93
CA LYS A 63 15.70 1.09 4.67
C LYS A 63 16.40 -0.27 4.62
N ARG A 64 15.66 -1.36 4.81
CA ARG A 64 16.20 -2.72 4.75
C ARG A 64 16.73 -3.07 3.35
N LEU A 65 16.06 -2.63 2.29
CA LEU A 65 16.51 -2.83 0.91
C LEU A 65 17.75 -2.00 0.58
N ALA A 66 17.82 -0.75 1.07
CA ALA A 66 19.01 0.10 0.91
C ALA A 66 20.24 -0.53 1.58
N ALA A 67 20.10 -1.04 2.81
CA ALA A 67 21.17 -1.70 3.55
C ALA A 67 21.64 -3.03 2.93
N ARG A 68 20.86 -3.64 2.02
CA ARG A 68 21.27 -4.84 1.27
C ARG A 68 22.02 -4.51 -0.03
N ARG A 69 21.94 -3.26 -0.48
CA ARG A 69 22.63 -2.78 -1.69
C ARG A 69 24.03 -2.25 -1.40
N SER A 70 24.36 -1.98 -0.14
CA SER A 70 25.69 -1.68 0.39
C SER A 70 26.41 -2.95 0.81
#